data_AF-A0A4Q3G2Y3-F1
#
_entry.id   AF-A0A4Q3G2Y3-F1
#
_cell.length_a   1.000
_cell.length_b   1.000
_cell.length_c   1.000
_cell.angle_alpha   90.00
_cell.angle_beta   90.00
_cell.angle_gamma   90.00
#
_symmetry.space_group_name_H-M   'P 1'
#
loop_
_entity.id
_entity.type
_entity.pdbx_description
1 polymer ?
#
loop_
_entity_poly.entity_id
_entity_poly.type
_entity_poly.pdbx_seq_one_letter_code
_entity_poly.pdbx_strand_id
1 'polypeptide(L)'
;MSRIAFDGTIQGKELVVFDSAVPDSALLASFAQRPCEIEYLPQSDDPFGVLAELLQRHAPVTAFHIVCHGQPGALAIGGRELTAESLRQAPEAVARLSRALGGAPVLLYGCQTGADEIGSTFVRALMSALDAPVCASDRPVGHHTLGGTWELGAGTAGAETLFSRATADGWRHILADTGVHAGANTITGPLGSSNNGDTVTLLSDGTYTTTSVAIRSVTLRAAAGVTNSTIIGNAPDYNAILQPYANATATLGFDLGAGQTVTMAAILGDNGSGKLSLEKWGEGTVVLGHGNLTNTYSGTTTIYEGTLRLSGGNAIGDTSFVKLYNS
;
A
#
# COMPACT_ATOMS: atom_id res chain seq x y z
N MET A 1 -15.43 -60.33 17.87
CA MET A 1 -14.94 -59.44 16.80
C MET A 1 -15.95 -58.34 16.59
N SER A 2 -15.59 -57.08 16.89
CA SER A 2 -16.00 -55.90 16.12
C SER A 2 -15.26 -54.70 16.70
N ARG A 3 -14.19 -54.26 16.01
CA ARG A 3 -13.53 -52.97 16.25
C ARG A 3 -14.22 -51.99 15.32
N ILE A 4 -14.99 -51.07 15.87
CA ILE A 4 -15.43 -49.88 15.13
C ILE A 4 -14.18 -49.02 14.96
N ALA A 5 -13.69 -48.92 13.73
CA ALA A 5 -12.65 -47.96 13.37
C ALA A 5 -13.32 -46.61 13.14
N PHE A 6 -12.99 -45.62 13.97
CA PHE A 6 -13.17 -44.23 13.58
C PHE A 6 -12.09 -43.91 12.55
N ASP A 7 -12.46 -43.96 11.27
CA ASP A 7 -11.88 -43.09 10.25
C ASP A 7 -12.27 -41.66 10.65
N GLY A 8 -11.45 -41.05 11.48
CA GLY A 8 -11.45 -39.62 11.70
C GLY A 8 -10.38 -39.03 10.80
N THR A 9 -10.64 -38.95 9.50
CA THR A 9 -9.89 -38.03 8.65
C THR A 9 -10.12 -36.63 9.24
N ILE A 10 -9.11 -36.05 9.90
CA ILE A 10 -9.19 -34.66 10.34
C ILE A 10 -9.30 -33.83 9.06
N GLN A 11 -10.50 -33.37 8.73
CA GLN A 11 -10.72 -32.41 7.67
C GLN A 11 -10.09 -31.10 8.14
N GLY A 12 -8.85 -30.83 7.71
CA GLY A 12 -8.21 -29.56 7.94
C GLY A 12 -9.04 -28.42 7.35
N LYS A 13 -8.89 -27.23 7.90
CA LYS A 13 -9.64 -26.01 7.54
C LYS A 13 -8.72 -24.96 6.93
N GLU A 14 -9.26 -24.06 6.10
CA GLU A 14 -8.51 -22.89 5.65
C GLU A 14 -8.52 -21.83 6.75
N LEU A 15 -7.36 -21.28 7.09
CA LEU A 15 -7.23 -20.17 8.03
C LEU A 15 -6.89 -18.89 7.25
N VAL A 16 -7.63 -17.82 7.52
CA VAL A 16 -7.38 -16.48 6.98
C VAL A 16 -7.05 -15.55 8.12
N VAL A 17 -5.89 -14.91 8.04
CA VAL A 17 -5.48 -13.86 8.96
C VAL A 17 -5.50 -12.52 8.22
N PHE A 18 -6.35 -11.60 8.68
CA PHE A 18 -6.36 -10.22 8.21
C PHE A 18 -5.50 -9.37 9.11
N ASP A 19 -4.58 -8.59 8.53
CA ASP A 19 -3.93 -7.52 9.27
C ASP A 19 -4.94 -6.45 9.69
N SER A 20 -4.79 -5.93 10.91
CA SER A 20 -5.68 -4.89 11.45
C SER A 20 -5.70 -3.59 10.64
N ALA A 21 -4.68 -3.32 9.83
CA ALA A 21 -4.64 -2.15 8.94
C ALA A 21 -5.47 -2.33 7.66
N VAL A 22 -5.95 -3.54 7.35
CA VAL A 22 -6.77 -3.77 6.15
C VAL A 22 -8.13 -3.09 6.30
N PRO A 23 -8.51 -2.17 5.40
CA PRO A 23 -9.77 -1.46 5.49
C PRO A 23 -10.95 -2.40 5.25
N ASP A 24 -12.05 -2.19 5.99
CA ASP A 24 -13.28 -2.96 5.90
C ASP A 24 -13.04 -4.49 5.84
N SER A 25 -12.08 -4.99 6.62
CA SER A 25 -11.66 -6.39 6.59
C SER A 25 -12.78 -7.38 6.91
N ALA A 26 -13.76 -7.00 7.74
CA ALA A 26 -14.98 -7.79 7.96
C ALA A 26 -15.86 -7.90 6.71
N LEU A 27 -15.97 -6.82 5.92
CA LEU A 27 -16.66 -6.85 4.63
C LEU A 27 -15.89 -7.71 3.63
N LEU A 28 -14.57 -7.56 3.54
CA LEU A 28 -13.74 -8.40 2.66
C LEU A 28 -13.87 -9.88 3.02
N ALA A 29 -13.84 -10.21 4.31
CA ALA A 29 -14.01 -11.57 4.80
C ALA A 29 -15.37 -12.18 4.37
N SER A 30 -16.43 -11.37 4.26
CA SER A 30 -17.74 -11.83 3.77
C SER A 30 -17.75 -12.27 2.30
N PHE A 31 -16.72 -11.91 1.53
CA PHE A 31 -16.55 -12.29 0.13
C PHE A 31 -15.69 -13.53 -0.09
N ALA A 32 -15.27 -14.21 0.99
CA ALA A 32 -14.57 -15.48 0.90
C ALA A 32 -15.40 -16.52 0.13
N GLN A 33 -14.80 -17.17 -0.85
CA GLN A 33 -15.52 -18.07 -1.77
C GLN A 33 -15.89 -19.42 -1.17
N ARG A 34 -15.37 -19.75 0.02
CA ARG A 34 -15.56 -21.02 0.72
C ARG A 34 -15.43 -20.83 2.23
N PRO A 35 -15.97 -21.77 3.05
CA PRO A 35 -15.83 -21.71 4.50
C PRO A 35 -14.37 -21.69 4.94
N CYS A 36 -14.03 -20.73 5.80
CA CYS A 36 -12.70 -20.57 6.38
C CYS A 36 -12.80 -20.03 7.80
N GLU A 37 -11.78 -20.27 8.61
CA GLU A 37 -11.61 -19.61 9.90
C GLU A 37 -10.99 -18.24 9.68
N ILE A 38 -11.51 -17.22 10.37
CA ILE A 38 -11.07 -15.85 10.22
C ILE A 38 -10.49 -15.37 11.55
N GLU A 39 -9.26 -14.86 11.50
CA GLU A 39 -8.57 -14.23 12.60
C GLU A 39 -8.08 -12.84 12.17
N TYR A 40 -7.86 -11.97 13.15
CA TYR A 40 -7.36 -10.62 12.93
C TYR A 40 -6.05 -10.44 13.69
N LEU A 41 -5.02 -9.97 12.99
CA LEU A 41 -3.71 -9.69 13.56
C LEU A 41 -3.66 -8.24 14.04
N PRO A 42 -3.62 -7.99 15.36
CA PRO A 42 -3.47 -6.64 15.89
C PRO A 42 -2.04 -6.11 15.67
N GLN A 43 -1.86 -4.82 15.91
CA GLN A 43 -0.51 -4.27 16.09
C GLN A 43 0.21 -4.97 17.25
N SER A 44 1.47 -5.32 17.04
CA SER A 44 2.26 -6.07 18.01
C SER A 44 3.75 -5.75 17.86
N ASP A 45 4.49 -5.78 18.96
CA ASP A 45 5.94 -5.75 18.93
C ASP A 45 6.52 -7.04 18.32
N ASP A 46 5.79 -8.15 18.37
CA ASP A 46 6.13 -9.42 17.73
C ASP A 46 4.96 -9.96 16.90
N PRO A 47 4.68 -9.37 15.72
CA PRO A 47 3.54 -9.79 14.90
C PRO A 47 3.75 -11.18 14.30
N PHE A 48 5.01 -11.58 14.11
CA PHE A 48 5.34 -12.89 13.55
C PHE A 48 5.15 -14.01 14.57
N GLY A 49 5.50 -13.79 15.84
CA GLY A 49 5.16 -14.70 16.94
C GLY A 49 3.65 -14.87 17.13
N VAL A 50 2.89 -13.77 17.06
CA VAL A 50 1.42 -13.82 17.14
C VAL A 50 0.84 -14.62 15.97
N LEU A 51 1.36 -14.43 14.76
CA LEU A 51 0.94 -15.20 13.58
C LEU A 51 1.17 -16.72 13.80
N ALA A 52 2.31 -17.09 14.38
CA ALA A 52 2.61 -18.49 14.71
C ALA A 52 1.66 -19.05 15.76
N GLU A 53 1.26 -18.26 16.76
CA GLU A 53 0.27 -18.66 17.76
C GLU A 53 -1.11 -18.87 17.16
N LEU A 54 -1.58 -17.93 16.32
CA LEU A 54 -2.86 -18.05 15.61
C LEU A 54 -2.89 -19.34 14.78
N LEU A 55 -1.85 -19.59 13.97
CA LEU A 55 -1.78 -20.80 13.16
C LEU A 55 -1.75 -22.07 14.02
N GLN A 56 -1.01 -22.06 15.13
CA GLN A 56 -0.92 -23.21 16.04
C GLN A 56 -2.27 -23.57 16.68
N ARG A 57 -3.12 -22.58 17.01
CA ARG A 57 -4.46 -22.83 17.56
C ARG A 57 -5.41 -23.49 16.57
N HIS A 58 -5.17 -23.30 15.27
CA HIS A 58 -6.06 -23.74 14.20
C HIS A 58 -5.56 -24.96 13.44
N ALA A 59 -4.33 -25.40 13.71
CA ALA A 59 -3.73 -26.58 13.08
C ALA A 59 -4.53 -27.88 13.39
N PRO A 60 -4.61 -28.83 12.45
CA PRO A 60 -4.07 -28.76 11.09
C PRO A 60 -4.93 -27.90 10.15
N VAL A 61 -4.26 -27.13 9.27
CA VAL A 61 -4.90 -26.33 8.23
C VAL A 61 -4.68 -26.92 6.83
N THR A 62 -5.59 -26.69 5.90
CA THR A 62 -5.44 -27.09 4.49
C THR A 62 -4.80 -26.00 3.63
N ALA A 63 -4.93 -24.74 4.04
CA ALA A 63 -4.26 -23.59 3.46
C ALA A 63 -4.19 -22.45 4.48
N PHE A 64 -3.18 -21.59 4.35
CA PHE A 64 -3.00 -20.43 5.21
C PHE A 64 -2.97 -19.14 4.38
N HIS A 65 -3.94 -18.27 4.61
CA HIS A 65 -4.15 -17.04 3.86
C HIS A 65 -3.76 -15.86 4.75
N ILE A 66 -2.92 -14.97 4.24
CA ILE A 66 -2.56 -13.72 4.92
C ILE A 66 -3.01 -12.57 4.05
N VAL A 67 -3.91 -11.75 4.58
CA VAL A 67 -4.45 -10.57 3.89
C VAL A 67 -3.92 -9.33 4.60
N CYS A 68 -3.04 -8.60 3.93
CA CYS A 68 -2.38 -7.45 4.51
C CYS A 68 -1.89 -6.49 3.43
N HIS A 69 -1.28 -5.39 3.86
CA HIS A 69 -0.58 -4.51 2.96
C HIS A 69 0.77 -5.11 2.51
N GLY A 70 1.21 -4.79 1.30
CA GLY A 70 2.46 -5.32 0.75
C GLY A 70 3.16 -4.38 -0.24
N GLN A 71 4.44 -4.68 -0.47
CA GLN A 71 5.35 -4.06 -1.44
C GLN A 71 6.39 -5.11 -1.89
N PRO A 72 7.14 -4.90 -2.99
CA PRO A 72 8.14 -5.87 -3.46
C PRO A 72 9.11 -6.33 -2.36
N GLY A 73 9.06 -7.61 -2.02
CA GLY A 73 9.96 -8.22 -1.03
C GLY A 73 9.53 -8.09 0.44
N ALA A 74 8.37 -7.52 0.73
CA ALA A 74 7.89 -7.32 2.09
C ALA A 74 6.36 -7.45 2.24
N LEU A 75 5.94 -7.77 3.46
CA LEU A 75 4.56 -7.71 3.93
C LEU A 75 4.48 -6.82 5.17
N ALA A 76 3.49 -5.95 5.25
CA ALA A 76 3.21 -5.18 6.46
C ALA A 76 2.24 -5.97 7.35
N ILE A 77 2.72 -6.48 8.48
CA ILE A 77 1.95 -7.31 9.41
C ILE A 77 2.12 -6.83 10.85
N GLY A 78 1.01 -6.63 11.55
CA GLY A 78 0.90 -6.10 12.91
C GLY A 78 1.72 -4.83 13.14
N GLY A 79 1.81 -3.96 12.13
CA GLY A 79 2.56 -2.70 12.19
C GLY A 79 4.07 -2.82 11.94
N ARG A 80 4.58 -3.96 11.49
CA ARG A 80 6.00 -4.17 11.15
C ARG A 80 6.16 -4.82 9.78
N GLU A 81 7.33 -4.65 9.17
CA GLU A 81 7.67 -5.32 7.92
C GLU A 81 8.21 -6.74 8.16
N LEU A 82 7.56 -7.72 7.53
CA LEU A 82 8.10 -9.06 7.34
C LEU A 82 8.88 -9.11 6.04
N THR A 83 10.20 -9.21 6.16
CA THR A 83 11.14 -9.32 5.04
C THR A 83 11.95 -10.60 5.15
N ALA A 84 12.79 -10.89 4.15
CA ALA A 84 13.73 -12.01 4.24
C ALA A 84 14.74 -11.88 5.40
N GLU A 85 15.07 -10.65 5.81
CA GLU A 85 15.91 -10.41 6.99
C GLU A 85 15.14 -10.67 8.29
N SER A 86 13.88 -10.23 8.37
CA SER A 86 13.02 -10.51 9.53
C SER A 86 12.89 -12.02 9.78
N LEU A 87 12.80 -12.83 8.71
CA LEU A 87 12.80 -14.30 8.81
C LEU A 87 14.09 -14.86 9.42
N ARG A 88 15.25 -14.33 9.03
CA ARG A 88 16.56 -14.74 9.59
C ARG A 88 16.73 -14.36 11.04
N GLN A 89 16.16 -13.22 11.45
CA GLN A 89 16.24 -12.70 12.80
C GLN A 89 15.30 -13.39 13.79
N ALA A 90 14.28 -14.11 13.31
CA ALA A 90 13.27 -14.76 14.15
C ALA A 90 13.15 -16.30 13.93
N PRO A 91 14.26 -17.06 14.02
CA PRO A 91 14.27 -18.49 13.66
C PRO A 91 13.33 -19.36 14.52
N GLU A 92 13.12 -19.00 15.79
CA GLU A 92 12.20 -19.72 16.67
C GLU A 92 10.74 -19.57 16.24
N ALA A 93 10.33 -18.35 15.87
CA ALA A 93 8.99 -18.07 15.35
C ALA A 93 8.79 -18.74 13.98
N VAL A 94 9.80 -18.73 13.10
CA VAL A 94 9.77 -19.46 11.82
C VAL A 94 9.54 -20.95 12.06
N ALA A 95 10.31 -21.57 12.97
CA ALA A 95 10.19 -23.00 13.26
C ALA A 95 8.82 -23.37 13.85
N ARG A 96 8.24 -22.50 14.69
CA ARG A 96 6.88 -22.68 15.22
C ARG A 96 5.84 -22.60 14.11
N LEU A 97 5.95 -21.58 13.25
CA LEU A 97 5.02 -21.37 12.13
C LEU A 97 5.09 -22.53 11.14
N SER A 98 6.30 -22.94 10.71
CA SER A 98 6.52 -24.09 9.82
C SER A 98 5.91 -25.37 10.39
N ARG A 99 6.14 -25.66 11.68
CA ARG A 99 5.59 -26.84 12.34
C ARG A 99 4.06 -26.81 12.41
N ALA A 100 3.46 -25.67 12.72
CA ALA A 100 2.01 -25.50 12.78
C ALA A 100 1.37 -25.59 11.38
N LEU A 101 2.07 -25.09 10.36
CA LEU A 101 1.64 -25.13 8.97
C LEU A 101 1.66 -26.56 8.41
N GLY A 102 2.64 -27.38 8.80
CA GLY A 102 2.72 -28.78 8.39
C GLY A 102 2.84 -28.98 6.87
N GLY A 103 3.44 -28.03 6.16
CA GLY A 103 3.59 -28.05 4.70
C GLY A 103 2.35 -27.56 3.92
N ALA A 104 1.29 -27.11 4.61
CA ALA A 104 0.13 -26.52 3.94
C ALA A 104 0.52 -25.26 3.14
N PRO A 105 -0.09 -25.03 1.97
CA PRO A 105 0.20 -23.88 1.13
C PRO A 105 -0.13 -22.54 1.81
N VAL A 106 0.71 -21.53 1.55
CA VAL A 106 0.53 -20.16 2.03
C VAL A 106 0.18 -19.25 0.85
N LEU A 107 -0.89 -18.47 1.01
CA LEU A 107 -1.35 -17.49 0.03
C LEU A 107 -1.23 -16.09 0.61
N LEU A 108 -0.41 -15.25 -0.03
CA LEU A 108 -0.11 -13.89 0.42
C LEU A 108 -0.86 -12.87 -0.43
N TYR A 109 -1.92 -12.31 0.14
CA TYR A 109 -2.67 -11.19 -0.42
C TYR A 109 -2.07 -9.89 0.11
N GLY A 110 -0.93 -9.51 -0.45
CA GLY A 110 -0.27 -8.23 -0.25
C GLY A 110 0.19 -7.72 -1.62
N CYS A 111 -0.07 -6.44 -1.91
CA CYS A 111 0.26 -5.88 -3.22
C CYS A 111 1.73 -6.08 -3.56
N GLN A 112 1.97 -6.61 -4.76
CA GLN A 112 3.32 -6.69 -5.35
C GLN A 112 4.38 -7.39 -4.49
N THR A 113 4.02 -8.12 -3.43
CA THR A 113 4.98 -8.78 -2.54
C THR A 113 5.94 -9.70 -3.28
N GLY A 114 5.46 -10.37 -4.32
CA GLY A 114 6.25 -11.24 -5.19
C GLY A 114 6.69 -10.60 -6.51
N ALA A 115 6.50 -9.30 -6.70
CA ALA A 115 6.93 -8.61 -7.91
C ALA A 115 8.46 -8.56 -8.01
N ASP A 116 8.97 -8.50 -9.24
CA ASP A 116 10.40 -8.37 -9.56
C ASP A 116 11.35 -9.40 -8.88
N GLU A 117 12.66 -9.16 -8.96
CA GLU A 117 13.69 -10.06 -8.40
C GLU A 117 13.73 -10.01 -6.86
N ILE A 118 13.41 -8.86 -6.26
CA ILE A 118 13.38 -8.67 -4.80
C ILE A 118 12.20 -9.46 -4.23
N GLY A 119 11.00 -9.29 -4.79
CA GLY A 119 9.82 -10.04 -4.36
C GLY A 119 9.96 -11.54 -4.62
N SER A 120 10.48 -11.94 -5.78
CA SER A 120 10.77 -13.35 -6.06
C SER A 120 11.76 -13.96 -5.06
N THR A 121 12.78 -13.20 -4.65
CA THR A 121 13.74 -13.65 -3.63
C THR A 121 13.10 -13.79 -2.26
N PHE A 122 12.24 -12.86 -1.86
CA PHE A 122 11.49 -12.96 -0.61
C PHE A 122 10.57 -14.18 -0.59
N VAL A 123 9.79 -14.41 -1.65
CA VAL A 123 8.90 -15.57 -1.75
C VAL A 123 9.70 -16.88 -1.64
N ARG A 124 10.84 -17.00 -2.34
CA ARG A 124 11.73 -18.17 -2.23
C ARG A 124 12.29 -18.35 -0.81
N ALA A 125 12.69 -17.26 -0.17
CA ALA A 125 13.18 -17.31 1.22
C ALA A 125 12.08 -17.79 2.18
N LEU A 126 10.84 -17.34 1.99
CA LEU A 126 9.70 -17.75 2.79
C LEU A 126 9.33 -19.21 2.55
N MET A 127 9.31 -19.68 1.30
CA MET A 127 9.12 -21.11 0.98
C MET A 127 10.14 -21.99 1.68
N SER A 128 11.42 -21.61 1.62
CA SER A 128 12.50 -22.35 2.29
C SER A 128 12.39 -22.30 3.81
N ALA A 129 11.95 -21.18 4.39
CA ALA A 129 11.83 -21.00 5.82
C ALA A 129 10.64 -21.80 6.40
N LEU A 130 9.54 -21.89 5.66
CA LEU A 130 8.32 -22.56 6.11
C LEU A 130 8.25 -24.04 5.72
N ASP A 131 9.10 -24.48 4.80
CA ASP A 131 9.05 -25.81 4.17
C ASP A 131 7.67 -26.09 3.56
N ALA A 132 7.16 -25.11 2.82
CA ALA A 132 5.81 -25.13 2.26
C ALA A 132 5.71 -24.35 0.93
N PRO A 133 4.73 -24.69 0.06
CA PRO A 133 4.40 -23.86 -1.09
C PRO A 133 3.94 -22.48 -0.64
N VAL A 134 4.45 -21.43 -1.29
CA VAL A 134 4.02 -20.05 -1.07
C VAL A 134 3.70 -19.45 -2.43
N CYS A 135 2.55 -18.77 -2.53
CA CYS A 135 2.28 -17.85 -3.61
C CYS A 135 1.94 -16.45 -3.09
N ALA A 136 2.30 -15.43 -3.87
CA ALA A 136 2.10 -14.03 -3.53
C ALA A 136 1.66 -13.24 -4.77
N SER A 137 1.11 -12.04 -4.55
CA SER A 137 0.78 -11.17 -5.68
C SER A 137 2.03 -10.51 -6.26
N ASP A 138 2.08 -10.43 -7.58
CA ASP A 138 3.06 -9.67 -8.36
C ASP A 138 2.51 -8.31 -8.82
N ARG A 139 1.24 -8.03 -8.49
CA ARG A 139 0.47 -6.86 -8.91
C ARG A 139 -0.31 -6.28 -7.73
N PRO A 140 -0.98 -5.13 -7.90
CA PRO A 140 -1.92 -4.64 -6.91
C PRO A 140 -3.05 -5.66 -6.66
N VAL A 141 -3.36 -5.94 -5.39
CA VAL A 141 -4.46 -6.81 -4.97
C VAL A 141 -5.67 -5.96 -4.57
N GLY A 142 -6.87 -6.28 -5.07
CA GLY A 142 -8.11 -5.62 -4.67
C GLY A 142 -9.04 -5.30 -5.83
N HIS A 143 -9.77 -4.20 -5.70
CA HIS A 143 -10.82 -3.82 -6.63
C HIS A 143 -10.27 -3.46 -8.02
N HIS A 144 -10.89 -4.02 -9.05
CA HIS A 144 -10.38 -3.92 -10.43
C HIS A 144 -10.42 -2.50 -11.02
N THR A 145 -11.40 -1.65 -10.63
CA THR A 145 -11.45 -0.25 -11.08
C THR A 145 -10.36 0.61 -10.46
N LEU A 146 -9.69 0.12 -9.41
CA LEU A 146 -8.54 0.74 -8.76
C LEU A 146 -7.21 0.10 -9.22
N GLY A 147 -7.25 -0.72 -10.28
CA GLY A 147 -6.08 -1.44 -10.81
C GLY A 147 -5.75 -2.75 -10.08
N GLY A 148 -6.60 -3.19 -9.15
CA GLY A 148 -6.41 -4.43 -8.38
C GLY A 148 -6.77 -5.71 -9.14
N THR A 149 -6.16 -6.82 -8.74
CA THR A 149 -6.55 -8.19 -9.09
C THR A 149 -6.67 -9.04 -7.82
N TRP A 150 -7.14 -10.28 -7.92
CA TRP A 150 -7.06 -11.26 -6.83
C TRP A 150 -6.13 -12.42 -7.16
N GLU A 151 -5.39 -12.31 -8.26
CA GLU A 151 -4.44 -13.30 -8.74
C GLU A 151 -3.09 -13.21 -7.99
N LEU A 152 -2.52 -14.38 -7.68
CA LEU A 152 -1.22 -14.52 -7.02
C LEU A 152 -0.23 -15.09 -8.04
N GLY A 153 0.47 -14.21 -8.75
CA GLY A 153 1.33 -14.55 -9.89
C GLY A 153 2.74 -15.02 -9.55
N ALA A 154 3.19 -14.85 -8.30
CA ALA A 154 4.54 -15.20 -7.88
C ALA A 154 4.55 -16.47 -7.00
N GLY A 155 5.59 -17.29 -7.14
CA GLY A 155 5.78 -18.52 -6.36
C GLY A 155 5.05 -19.73 -6.92
N THR A 156 4.73 -20.69 -6.05
CA THR A 156 4.06 -21.95 -6.44
C THR A 156 2.75 -22.07 -5.69
N ALA A 157 1.64 -22.03 -6.42
CA ALA A 157 0.32 -22.24 -5.83
C ALA A 157 0.15 -23.72 -5.43
N GLY A 158 -0.16 -23.97 -4.16
CA GLY A 158 -0.61 -25.27 -3.66
C GLY A 158 -2.10 -25.31 -3.29
N ALA A 159 -2.80 -24.19 -3.41
CA ALA A 159 -4.23 -24.03 -3.17
C ALA A 159 -4.82 -22.88 -4.01
N GLU A 160 -6.14 -22.84 -4.11
CA GLU A 160 -6.87 -21.82 -4.86
C GLU A 160 -6.95 -20.48 -4.09
N THR A 161 -7.05 -19.37 -4.82
CA THR A 161 -7.31 -18.06 -4.22
C THR A 161 -8.69 -18.02 -3.55
N LEU A 162 -8.79 -17.34 -2.41
CA LEU A 162 -10.03 -17.25 -1.62
C LEU A 162 -10.98 -16.16 -2.10
N PHE A 163 -10.44 -15.18 -2.82
CA PHE A 163 -11.16 -14.05 -3.38
C PHE A 163 -11.07 -14.08 -4.89
N SER A 164 -12.08 -13.51 -5.54
CA SER A 164 -12.12 -13.33 -6.98
C SER A 164 -12.77 -12.00 -7.32
N ARG A 165 -12.53 -11.54 -8.56
CA ARG A 165 -13.21 -10.35 -9.08
C ARG A 165 -14.74 -10.47 -9.03
N ALA A 166 -15.28 -11.66 -9.24
CA ALA A 166 -16.72 -11.87 -9.28
C ALA A 166 -17.37 -11.81 -7.89
N THR A 167 -16.60 -12.16 -6.84
CA THR A 167 -17.14 -12.29 -5.48
C THR A 167 -16.82 -11.10 -4.59
N ALA A 168 -15.70 -10.41 -4.80
CA ALA A 168 -15.24 -9.30 -3.97
C ALA A 168 -15.48 -7.90 -4.58
N ASP A 169 -16.41 -7.76 -5.52
CA ASP A 169 -16.71 -6.48 -6.21
C ASP A 169 -17.25 -5.39 -5.25
N GLY A 170 -17.86 -5.79 -4.13
CA GLY A 170 -18.35 -4.86 -3.12
C GLY A 170 -17.26 -4.25 -2.22
N TRP A 171 -16.05 -4.82 -2.20
CA TRP A 171 -14.93 -4.29 -1.42
C TRP A 171 -14.08 -3.38 -2.31
N ARG A 172 -14.36 -2.07 -2.26
CA ARG A 172 -13.80 -1.06 -3.17
C ARG A 172 -12.46 -0.46 -2.68
N HIS A 173 -11.53 -1.34 -2.34
CA HIS A 173 -10.20 -0.96 -1.85
C HIS A 173 -9.10 -1.72 -2.61
N ILE A 174 -7.84 -1.35 -2.38
CA ILE A 174 -6.67 -2.14 -2.75
C ILE A 174 -5.83 -2.42 -1.50
N LEU A 175 -5.22 -3.60 -1.42
CA LEU A 175 -4.30 -4.00 -0.35
C LEU A 175 -2.90 -3.41 -0.55
N ALA A 176 -2.79 -2.30 -1.27
CA ALA A 176 -1.49 -1.64 -1.48
C ALA A 176 -1.01 -1.15 -0.14
N ASP A 177 0.23 -1.42 0.23
CA ASP A 177 0.87 -0.67 1.31
C ASP A 177 0.88 0.80 0.89
N THR A 178 -0.18 1.53 1.26
CA THR A 178 -0.36 2.94 0.87
C THR A 178 0.51 3.88 1.70
N GLY A 179 1.66 3.38 2.14
CA GLY A 179 2.54 4.02 3.07
C GLY A 179 3.98 4.03 2.58
N VAL A 180 4.24 4.59 1.41
CA VAL A 180 5.52 5.29 1.31
C VAL A 180 5.41 6.49 2.24
N HIS A 181 5.75 6.27 3.51
CA HIS A 181 5.57 7.28 4.53
C HIS A 181 6.61 8.37 4.31
N ALA A 182 6.18 9.61 4.52
CA ALA A 182 7.15 10.66 4.74
C ALA A 182 8.06 10.23 5.91
N GLY A 183 9.36 10.02 5.66
CA GLY A 183 10.35 9.87 6.74
C GLY A 183 10.32 11.12 7.62
N ALA A 184 10.86 11.09 8.84
CA ALA A 184 10.78 12.18 9.84
C ALA A 184 10.94 13.59 9.21
N ASN A 185 9.82 14.18 8.78
CA ASN A 185 9.74 15.44 8.03
C ASN A 185 10.52 15.53 6.69
N THR A 186 10.68 14.41 5.96
CA THR A 186 11.22 14.36 4.60
C THR A 186 10.37 13.47 3.68
N ILE A 187 10.10 13.95 2.47
CA ILE A 187 9.35 13.22 1.44
C ILE A 187 10.19 12.95 0.18
N THR A 188 11.47 13.33 0.19
CA THR A 188 12.36 13.22 -0.99
C THR A 188 12.49 11.79 -1.50
N GLY A 189 12.87 10.88 -0.60
CA GLY A 189 12.97 9.45 -0.89
C GLY A 189 11.62 8.91 -1.37
N PRO A 190 10.56 9.10 -0.57
CA PRO A 190 9.20 8.71 -0.93
C PRO A 190 8.78 9.08 -2.36
N LEU A 191 8.81 10.37 -2.69
CA LEU A 191 8.40 10.86 -4.01
C LEU A 191 9.29 10.37 -5.15
N GLY A 192 10.58 10.11 -4.89
CA GLY A 192 11.56 9.73 -5.91
C GLY A 192 11.67 8.22 -6.17
N SER A 193 11.27 7.40 -5.19
CA SER A 193 11.22 5.94 -5.32
C SER A 193 9.81 5.41 -5.62
N SER A 194 8.77 6.23 -5.48
CA SER A 194 7.39 5.83 -5.79
C SER A 194 7.21 5.39 -7.24
N ASN A 195 6.42 4.34 -7.44
CA ASN A 195 5.90 3.91 -8.72
C ASN A 195 4.60 4.63 -9.07
N ASN A 196 4.19 4.52 -10.34
CA ASN A 196 2.93 5.09 -10.81
C ASN A 196 1.73 4.45 -10.08
N GLY A 197 0.94 5.29 -9.39
CA GLY A 197 -0.22 4.86 -8.62
C GLY A 197 0.06 4.72 -7.12
N ASP A 198 1.30 4.95 -6.68
CA ASP A 198 1.65 4.92 -5.26
C ASP A 198 0.99 6.05 -4.48
N THR A 199 0.83 5.81 -3.19
CA THR A 199 0.40 6.81 -2.22
C THR A 199 1.51 7.12 -1.22
N VAL A 200 1.78 8.40 -1.01
CA VAL A 200 2.68 8.90 0.03
C VAL A 200 1.84 9.52 1.14
N THR A 201 1.96 8.98 2.35
CA THR A 201 1.17 9.42 3.49
C THR A 201 1.99 10.29 4.44
N LEU A 202 1.47 11.49 4.72
CA LEU A 202 1.97 12.42 5.74
C LEU A 202 1.46 11.98 7.11
N LEU A 203 2.38 11.70 8.03
CA LEU A 203 2.09 11.07 9.32
C LEU A 203 1.87 12.04 10.48
N SER A 204 2.20 13.32 10.31
CA SER A 204 2.13 14.32 11.38
C SER A 204 1.89 15.72 10.83
N ASP A 205 1.34 16.59 11.67
CA ASP A 205 1.33 18.02 11.38
C ASP A 205 2.76 18.57 11.31
N GLY A 206 2.95 19.60 10.49
CA GLY A 206 4.23 20.31 10.37
C GLY A 206 4.82 20.31 8.97
N THR A 207 6.13 20.52 8.90
CA THR A 207 6.84 20.80 7.65
C THR A 207 7.59 19.56 7.15
N TYR A 208 7.33 19.17 5.90
CA TYR A 208 8.00 18.12 5.17
C TYR A 208 8.95 18.70 4.13
N THR A 209 10.17 18.20 4.08
CA THR A 209 11.21 18.67 3.16
C THR A 209 11.34 17.76 1.95
N THR A 210 11.56 18.35 0.77
CA THR A 210 11.85 17.63 -0.48
C THR A 210 12.98 18.30 -1.23
N THR A 211 14.00 17.59 -1.71
CA THR A 211 14.96 18.16 -2.67
C THR A 211 14.37 18.09 -4.09
N SER A 212 15.15 18.40 -5.14
CA SER A 212 14.68 18.24 -6.52
C SER A 212 14.39 16.76 -6.78
N VAL A 213 13.10 16.43 -6.91
CA VAL A 213 12.63 15.06 -7.06
C VAL A 213 11.99 14.85 -8.43
N ALA A 214 12.22 13.65 -8.92
CA ALA A 214 11.68 13.09 -10.14
C ALA A 214 10.37 12.33 -9.84
N ILE A 215 9.22 12.97 -10.06
CA ILE A 215 7.88 12.41 -9.83
C ILE A 215 7.56 11.35 -10.90
N ARG A 216 7.16 10.14 -10.49
CA ARG A 216 6.74 9.05 -11.39
C ARG A 216 5.21 8.86 -11.52
N SER A 217 4.44 9.75 -10.88
CA SER A 217 3.00 9.74 -10.58
C SER A 217 2.69 9.19 -9.20
N VAL A 218 2.17 10.03 -8.30
CA VAL A 218 1.99 9.70 -6.88
C VAL A 218 0.83 10.50 -6.30
N THR A 219 0.11 9.91 -5.36
CA THR A 219 -0.94 10.59 -4.59
C THR A 219 -0.46 10.91 -3.18
N LEU A 220 -0.57 12.17 -2.76
CA LEU A 220 -0.32 12.60 -1.41
C LEU A 220 -1.58 12.46 -0.55
N ARG A 221 -1.44 11.85 0.63
CA ARG A 221 -2.49 11.75 1.66
C ARG A 221 -2.01 12.27 3.01
N ALA A 222 -2.93 12.67 3.86
CA ALA A 222 -2.68 12.93 5.28
C ALA A 222 -3.32 11.83 6.14
N ALA A 223 -2.56 11.27 7.08
CA ALA A 223 -3.05 10.27 8.02
C ALA A 223 -4.18 10.83 8.90
N ALA A 224 -4.99 9.94 9.49
CA ALA A 224 -6.02 10.33 10.44
C ALA A 224 -5.42 11.15 11.60
N GLY A 225 -6.04 12.28 11.93
CA GLY A 225 -5.55 13.21 12.97
C GLY A 225 -4.52 14.24 12.49
N VAL A 226 -3.95 14.08 11.28
CA VAL A 226 -3.16 15.14 10.63
C VAL A 226 -4.12 16.17 10.05
N THR A 227 -3.94 17.42 10.42
CA THR A 227 -4.81 18.55 10.04
C THR A 227 -4.11 19.57 9.17
N ASN A 228 -2.79 19.76 9.34
CA ASN A 228 -2.04 20.77 8.63
C ASN A 228 -0.58 20.36 8.39
N SER A 229 -0.27 20.14 7.12
CA SER A 229 1.09 19.82 6.68
C SER A 229 1.56 20.79 5.60
N THR A 230 2.85 21.12 5.59
CA THR A 230 3.46 21.97 4.57
C THR A 230 4.63 21.24 3.94
N ILE A 231 4.67 21.18 2.62
CA ILE A 231 5.75 20.56 1.84
C ILE A 231 6.63 21.67 1.28
N ILE A 232 7.92 21.67 1.63
CA ILE A 232 8.90 22.69 1.24
C ILE A 232 10.05 22.12 0.41
N GLY A 233 10.54 22.91 -0.53
CA GLY A 233 11.77 22.60 -1.26
C GLY A 233 13.02 22.80 -0.40
N ASN A 234 13.86 21.77 -0.23
CA ASN A 234 15.15 21.83 0.45
C ASN A 234 16.23 22.29 -0.53
N ALA A 235 16.39 23.60 -0.60
CA ALA A 235 17.46 24.35 -1.26
C ALA A 235 17.52 25.74 -0.59
N PRO A 236 18.60 26.54 -0.72
CA PRO A 236 18.54 27.94 -0.33
C PRO A 236 17.35 28.58 -1.06
N ASP A 237 16.43 29.17 -0.30
CA ASP A 237 15.23 29.88 -0.79
C ASP A 237 14.05 29.03 -1.31
N TYR A 238 13.84 27.80 -0.82
CA TYR A 238 12.63 27.01 -1.15
C TYR A 238 12.49 26.62 -2.64
N ASN A 239 13.54 26.75 -3.44
CA ASN A 239 13.48 26.65 -4.90
C ASN A 239 13.66 25.23 -5.48
N ALA A 240 13.52 24.17 -4.66
CA ALA A 240 13.58 22.81 -5.18
C ALA A 240 12.42 22.59 -6.16
N ILE A 241 12.74 22.04 -7.33
CA ILE A 241 11.78 21.80 -8.40
C ILE A 241 11.35 20.33 -8.35
N LEU A 242 10.06 20.12 -8.19
CA LEU A 242 9.39 18.84 -8.31
C LEU A 242 8.94 18.69 -9.76
N GLN A 243 9.53 17.74 -10.46
CA GLN A 243 9.33 17.56 -11.90
C GLN A 243 9.22 16.08 -12.28
N PRO A 244 8.61 15.73 -13.41
CA PRO A 244 8.48 14.33 -13.82
C PRO A 244 9.82 13.61 -13.99
N TYR A 245 9.87 12.33 -13.61
CA TYR A 245 11.06 11.49 -13.78
C TYR A 245 11.38 11.27 -15.25
N ALA A 246 12.62 11.57 -15.63
CA ALA A 246 13.14 11.39 -16.99
C ALA A 246 12.25 12.01 -18.09
N ASN A 247 11.57 13.12 -17.80
CA ASN A 247 10.57 13.74 -18.68
C ASN A 247 9.44 12.78 -19.10
N ALA A 248 9.07 11.81 -18.25
CA ALA A 248 7.86 11.02 -18.43
C ALA A 248 6.62 11.87 -18.13
N THR A 249 5.45 11.39 -18.54
CA THR A 249 4.19 11.94 -18.03
C THR A 249 4.01 11.52 -16.58
N ALA A 250 3.66 12.47 -15.71
CA ALA A 250 3.42 12.23 -14.30
C ALA A 250 2.18 12.98 -13.79
N THR A 251 1.49 12.37 -12.82
CA THR A 251 0.39 13.02 -12.10
C THR A 251 0.76 13.15 -10.62
N LEU A 252 0.73 14.37 -10.09
CA LEU A 252 0.77 14.60 -8.64
C LEU A 252 -0.66 14.76 -8.11
N GLY A 253 -1.11 13.72 -7.44
CA GLY A 253 -2.42 13.61 -6.82
C GLY A 253 -2.45 14.10 -5.39
N PHE A 254 -3.61 14.54 -4.93
CA PHE A 254 -3.89 14.85 -3.53
C PHE A 254 -5.24 14.28 -3.13
N ASP A 255 -5.28 13.46 -2.11
CA ASP A 255 -6.51 12.88 -1.58
C ASP A 255 -6.57 13.14 -0.07
N LEU A 256 -7.37 14.14 0.31
CA LEU A 256 -7.39 14.72 1.65
C LEU A 256 -8.78 14.62 2.25
N GLY A 257 -8.88 14.13 3.48
CA GLY A 257 -10.10 14.09 4.26
C GLY A 257 -10.57 15.47 4.74
N ALA A 258 -11.79 15.52 5.25
CA ALA A 258 -12.39 16.73 5.80
C ALA A 258 -11.51 17.34 6.91
N GLY A 259 -11.32 18.66 6.89
CA GLY A 259 -10.50 19.37 7.87
C GLY A 259 -8.99 19.23 7.68
N GLN A 260 -8.52 18.43 6.71
CA GLN A 260 -7.10 18.32 6.40
C GLN A 260 -6.67 19.40 5.40
N THR A 261 -5.50 20.00 5.64
CA THR A 261 -4.87 20.97 4.75
C THR A 261 -3.44 20.55 4.43
N VAL A 262 -3.10 20.47 3.14
CA VAL A 262 -1.71 20.30 2.68
C VAL A 262 -1.30 21.52 1.86
N THR A 263 -0.23 22.19 2.29
CA THR A 263 0.35 23.34 1.58
C THR A 263 1.58 22.92 0.78
N MET A 264 1.56 23.16 -0.52
CA MET A 264 2.72 22.98 -1.41
C MET A 264 3.49 24.28 -1.53
N ALA A 265 4.58 24.37 -0.78
CA ALA A 265 5.54 25.48 -0.75
C ALA A 265 6.88 25.10 -1.42
N ALA A 266 6.78 24.35 -2.53
CA ALA A 266 7.88 24.00 -3.43
C ALA A 266 7.47 24.34 -4.87
N ILE A 267 8.44 24.40 -5.80
CA ILE A 267 8.16 24.69 -7.20
C ILE A 267 7.72 23.40 -7.90
N LEU A 268 6.53 23.40 -8.48
CA LEU A 268 6.06 22.36 -9.40
C LEU A 268 6.44 22.76 -10.83
N GLY A 269 7.19 21.92 -11.54
CA GLY A 269 7.72 22.25 -12.85
C GLY A 269 7.74 21.06 -13.82
N ASP A 270 7.58 21.35 -15.10
CA ASP A 270 7.76 20.37 -16.18
C ASP A 270 8.50 20.95 -17.39
N ASN A 271 9.15 22.11 -17.21
CA ASN A 271 9.81 22.89 -18.26
C ASN A 271 8.90 23.21 -19.45
N GLY A 272 7.59 23.40 -19.22
CA GLY A 272 6.61 23.73 -20.25
C GLY A 272 6.23 22.54 -21.14
N SER A 273 6.56 21.30 -20.73
CA SER A 273 6.32 20.10 -21.54
C SER A 273 4.88 19.58 -21.46
N GLY A 274 4.06 20.10 -20.54
CA GLY A 274 2.69 19.64 -20.30
C GLY A 274 2.61 18.24 -19.68
N LYS A 275 3.73 17.75 -19.14
CA LYS A 275 3.87 16.36 -18.68
C LYS A 275 3.58 16.18 -17.19
N LEU A 276 3.52 17.26 -16.41
CA LEU A 276 3.08 17.19 -15.02
C LEU A 276 1.62 17.64 -14.92
N SER A 277 0.72 16.73 -14.57
CA SER A 277 -0.67 17.04 -14.24
C SER A 277 -0.90 17.00 -12.74
N LEU A 278 -1.87 17.78 -12.26
CA LEU A 278 -2.31 17.78 -10.87
C LEU A 278 -3.74 17.27 -10.75
N GLU A 279 -3.99 16.44 -9.75
CA GLU A 279 -5.34 15.95 -9.44
C GLU A 279 -5.67 16.10 -7.96
N LYS A 280 -6.91 16.47 -7.65
CA LYS A 280 -7.40 16.70 -6.29
C LYS A 280 -8.70 15.95 -6.02
N TRP A 281 -8.70 15.12 -4.99
CA TRP A 281 -9.82 14.34 -4.44
C TRP A 281 -9.99 14.58 -2.94
N GLY A 282 -11.11 14.10 -2.40
CA GLY A 282 -11.46 14.22 -0.98
C GLY A 282 -11.84 15.65 -0.57
N GLU A 283 -12.51 15.79 0.56
CA GLU A 283 -13.12 17.05 1.01
C GLU A 283 -12.10 18.11 1.49
N GLY A 284 -10.85 17.71 1.76
CA GLY A 284 -9.81 18.56 2.31
C GLY A 284 -9.28 19.65 1.36
N THR A 285 -8.34 20.44 1.87
CA THR A 285 -7.78 21.61 1.18
C THR A 285 -6.34 21.36 0.72
N VAL A 286 -6.07 21.58 -0.56
CA VAL A 286 -4.70 21.77 -1.06
C VAL A 286 -4.45 23.25 -1.25
N VAL A 287 -3.32 23.74 -0.74
CA VAL A 287 -2.86 25.11 -0.98
C VAL A 287 -1.67 25.06 -1.94
N LEU A 288 -1.81 25.64 -3.13
CA LEU A 288 -0.72 25.75 -4.11
C LEU A 288 -0.13 27.15 -4.10
N GLY A 289 1.19 27.21 -4.04
CA GLY A 289 1.97 28.44 -4.07
C GLY A 289 2.41 28.89 -2.68
N HIS A 290 3.58 29.55 -2.63
CA HIS A 290 4.13 30.09 -1.40
C HIS A 290 5.05 31.28 -1.68
N GLY A 291 4.75 32.43 -1.08
CA GLY A 291 5.55 33.66 -1.24
C GLY A 291 5.70 34.09 -2.71
N ASN A 292 6.93 34.26 -3.16
CA ASN A 292 7.29 34.67 -4.53
C ASN A 292 7.65 33.50 -5.46
N LEU A 293 7.45 32.24 -5.03
CA LEU A 293 7.71 31.08 -5.87
C LEU A 293 6.68 31.00 -7.01
N THR A 294 7.16 30.69 -8.21
CA THR A 294 6.33 30.54 -9.42
C THR A 294 6.39 29.09 -9.88
N ASN A 295 5.23 28.46 -10.06
CA ASN A 295 5.15 27.14 -10.66
C ASN A 295 5.36 27.25 -12.18
N THR A 296 6.04 26.26 -12.75
CA THR A 296 6.35 26.19 -14.19
C THR A 296 5.75 24.98 -14.88
N TYR A 297 4.94 24.18 -14.17
CA TYR A 297 4.18 23.09 -14.78
C TYR A 297 3.08 23.64 -15.70
N SER A 298 2.87 23.00 -16.84
CA SER A 298 1.86 23.42 -17.83
C SER A 298 0.83 22.33 -18.15
N GLY A 299 0.85 21.20 -17.45
CA GLY A 299 -0.15 20.16 -17.60
C GLY A 299 -1.50 20.50 -16.96
N THR A 300 -2.45 19.55 -17.08
CA THR A 300 -3.84 19.74 -16.62
C THR A 300 -3.92 19.78 -15.10
N THR A 301 -4.77 20.66 -14.56
CA THR A 301 -5.16 20.65 -13.14
C THR A 301 -6.62 20.25 -13.03
N THR A 302 -6.89 19.08 -12.46
CA THR A 302 -8.25 18.55 -12.30
C THR A 302 -8.65 18.51 -10.83
N ILE A 303 -9.79 19.09 -10.50
CA ILE A 303 -10.37 19.04 -9.15
C ILE A 303 -11.67 18.23 -9.23
N TYR A 304 -11.63 17.06 -8.60
CA TYR A 304 -12.78 16.18 -8.45
C TYR A 304 -13.58 16.53 -7.19
N GLU A 305 -12.90 16.78 -6.05
CA GLU A 305 -13.54 17.09 -4.77
C GLU A 305 -12.69 18.01 -3.87
N GLY A 306 -13.35 18.68 -2.91
CA GLY A 306 -12.71 19.53 -1.89
C GLY A 306 -12.22 20.89 -2.43
N THR A 307 -11.21 21.45 -1.78
CA THR A 307 -10.74 22.81 -2.08
C THR A 307 -9.33 22.83 -2.64
N LEU A 308 -9.13 23.53 -3.75
CA LEU A 308 -7.82 24.00 -4.20
C LEU A 308 -7.71 25.51 -3.93
N ARG A 309 -6.84 25.91 -3.00
CA ARG A 309 -6.56 27.31 -2.67
C ARG A 309 -5.26 27.75 -3.32
N LEU A 310 -5.26 28.89 -3.99
CA LEU A 310 -4.07 29.45 -4.63
C LEU A 310 -3.50 30.58 -3.74
N SER A 311 -2.22 30.51 -3.38
CA SER A 311 -1.53 31.54 -2.61
C SER A 311 -0.21 31.94 -3.27
N GLY A 312 -0.24 32.98 -4.11
CA GLY A 312 0.93 33.49 -4.83
C GLY A 312 0.65 33.72 -6.32
N GLY A 313 1.55 34.45 -6.99
CA GLY A 313 1.49 34.63 -8.45
C GLY A 313 1.88 33.34 -9.18
N ASN A 314 1.14 32.97 -10.22
CA ASN A 314 1.40 31.79 -11.05
C ASN A 314 1.43 30.46 -10.26
N ALA A 315 0.51 30.29 -9.31
CA ALA A 315 0.31 29.02 -8.60
C ALA A 315 -0.11 27.88 -9.55
N ILE A 316 -0.76 28.22 -10.67
CA ILE A 316 -1.05 27.33 -11.80
C ILE A 316 -0.41 27.98 -13.04
N GLY A 317 0.43 27.23 -13.77
CA GLY A 317 1.19 27.76 -14.91
C GLY A 317 0.35 28.02 -16.16
N ASP A 318 -0.71 27.22 -16.38
CA ASP A 318 -1.69 27.44 -17.44
C ASP A 318 -3.12 27.17 -16.93
N THR A 319 -3.96 28.20 -16.95
CA THR A 319 -5.34 28.09 -16.46
C THR A 319 -6.33 27.59 -17.52
N SER A 320 -5.93 27.51 -18.79
CA SER A 320 -6.78 27.02 -19.87
C SER A 320 -7.09 25.52 -19.77
N PHE A 321 -6.31 24.78 -18.96
CA PHE A 321 -6.47 23.36 -18.68
C PHE A 321 -6.91 23.07 -17.24
N VAL A 322 -7.63 23.99 -16.59
CA VAL A 322 -8.26 23.74 -15.29
C VAL A 322 -9.63 23.10 -15.50
N LYS A 323 -9.86 21.92 -14.90
CA LYS A 323 -11.14 21.20 -14.94
C LYS A 323 -11.73 21.06 -13.54
N LEU A 324 -12.99 21.49 -13.38
CA LEU A 324 -13.75 21.39 -12.13
C LEU A 324 -14.93 20.43 -12.36
N TYR A 325 -15.02 19.35 -11.58
CA TYR A 325 -16.05 18.33 -11.75
C TYR A 325 -17.17 18.39 -10.69
N ASN A 326 -16.99 19.17 -9.62
CA ASN A 326 -17.96 19.38 -8.55
C ASN A 326 -18.18 20.88 -8.27
N SER A 327 -18.49 21.67 -9.30
CA SER A 327 -19.01 23.02 -9.13
C SER A 327 -20.49 23.01 -8.76
#